data_AF-A0A3S3ZRA8-F1
#
_entry.id   AF-A0A3S3ZRA8-F1
#
_cell.length_a   1.000
_cell.length_b   1.000
_cell.length_c   1.000
_cell.angle_alpha   90.00
_cell.angle_beta   90.00
_cell.angle_gamma   90.00
#
_symmetry.space_group_name_H-M   'P 1'
#
loop_
_entity.id
_entity.type
_entity.pdbx_description
1 polymer ?
#
loop_
_entity_poly.entity_id
_entity_poly.type
_entity_poly.pdbx_seq_one_letter_code
_entity_poly.pdbx_strand_id
1 'polypeptide(L)'
;MTLGLGMITTDSTDPGPLAKWWADLTGGTIEEENDGWFYVVGVPGWGHKLGFQKVSASTPGKNRQHVDLSSSDLDAEVERLLAAGATEVHRQSMDSFRWVVFADPDGNQFCVAGGH
;
A
#
# COMPACT_ATOMS: atom_id res chain seq x y z
N MET A 1 -25.16 -12.97 10.45
CA MET A 1 -23.76 -12.99 9.97
C MET A 1 -23.43 -11.60 9.47
N THR A 2 -22.30 -11.05 9.87
CA THR A 2 -21.83 -9.72 9.45
C THR A 2 -20.68 -9.87 8.45
N LEU A 3 -20.49 -8.89 7.58
CA LEU A 3 -19.35 -8.86 6.65
C LEU A 3 -18.05 -8.53 7.41
N GLY A 4 -16.92 -9.04 6.90
CA GLY A 4 -15.56 -8.71 7.37
C GLY A 4 -14.68 -8.28 6.20
N LEU A 5 -13.64 -7.48 6.48
CA LEU A 5 -12.67 -7.08 5.46
C LEU A 5 -11.76 -8.27 5.15
N GLY A 6 -11.83 -8.79 3.92
CA GLY A 6 -10.94 -9.85 3.47
C GLY A 6 -9.63 -9.31 2.88
N MET A 7 -9.74 -8.34 1.98
CA MET A 7 -8.61 -7.86 1.19
C MET A 7 -8.86 -6.45 0.66
N ILE A 8 -7.78 -5.68 0.53
CA ILE A 8 -7.76 -4.46 -0.29
C ILE A 8 -6.99 -4.78 -1.56
N THR A 9 -7.64 -4.63 -2.71
CA THR A 9 -7.03 -4.94 -4.01
C THR A 9 -6.69 -3.65 -4.76
N THR A 10 -5.46 -3.59 -5.27
CA THR A 10 -4.93 -2.49 -6.06
C THR A 10 -4.65 -2.96 -7.47
N ASP A 11 -5.06 -2.18 -8.47
CA ASP A 11 -4.78 -2.44 -9.88
C ASP A 11 -3.32 -2.07 -10.21
N SER A 12 -2.68 -2.88 -11.04
CA SER A 12 -1.29 -2.70 -11.47
C SER A 12 -1.08 -3.22 -12.88
N THR A 13 -0.20 -2.56 -13.64
CA THR A 13 0.20 -3.07 -14.97
C THR A 13 1.29 -4.15 -14.88
N ASP A 14 2.01 -4.19 -13.76
CA ASP A 14 3.04 -5.18 -13.45
C ASP A 14 2.98 -5.61 -11.96
N PRO A 15 2.00 -6.44 -11.56
CA PRO A 15 1.67 -6.66 -10.15
C PRO A 15 2.69 -7.47 -9.37
N GLY A 16 3.57 -8.24 -10.02
CA GLY A 16 4.57 -9.06 -9.34
C GLY A 16 5.60 -8.22 -8.58
N PRO A 17 6.32 -7.31 -9.28
CA PRO A 17 7.20 -6.34 -8.62
C PRO A 17 6.48 -5.49 -7.57
N LEU A 18 5.24 -5.06 -7.85
CA LEU A 18 4.48 -4.25 -6.90
C LEU A 18 4.10 -5.02 -5.62
N ALA A 19 3.65 -6.26 -5.76
CA ALA A 19 3.34 -7.13 -4.63
C ALA A 19 4.59 -7.39 -3.77
N LYS A 20 5.72 -7.64 -4.42
CA LYS A 20 7.00 -7.78 -3.71
C LYS A 20 7.37 -6.51 -2.94
N TRP A 21 7.22 -5.35 -3.56
CA TRP A 21 7.49 -4.06 -2.93
C TRP A 21 6.64 -3.86 -1.68
N TRP A 22 5.34 -4.15 -1.75
CA TRP A 22 4.42 -4.06 -0.61
C TRP A 22 4.71 -5.10 0.48
N ALA A 23 5.09 -6.33 0.11
CA ALA A 23 5.53 -7.35 1.06
C ALA A 23 6.77 -6.90 1.84
N ASP A 24 7.80 -6.44 1.14
CA ASP A 24 9.03 -5.92 1.77
C ASP A 24 8.73 -4.69 2.65
N LEU A 25 7.82 -3.82 2.22
CA LEU A 25 7.43 -2.63 2.96
C LEU A 25 6.76 -2.96 4.29
N THR A 26 5.84 -3.93 4.28
CA THR A 26 4.96 -4.25 5.43
C THR A 26 5.52 -5.36 6.32
N GLY A 27 6.67 -5.95 5.95
CA GLY A 27 7.16 -7.18 6.57
C GLY A 27 6.30 -8.41 6.24
N GLY A 28 5.53 -8.33 5.15
CA GLY A 28 4.68 -9.39 4.64
C GLY A 28 5.42 -10.34 3.70
N THR A 29 4.65 -11.27 3.14
CA THR A 29 5.11 -12.24 2.13
C THR A 29 4.04 -12.45 1.07
N ILE A 30 4.46 -12.73 -0.16
CA ILE A 30 3.54 -13.19 -1.22
C ILE A 30 3.09 -14.61 -0.86
N GLU A 31 1.78 -14.80 -0.67
CA GLU A 31 1.14 -16.08 -0.34
C GLU A 31 0.62 -16.78 -1.60
N GLU A 32 0.21 -16.01 -2.61
CA GLU A 32 -0.29 -16.52 -3.88
C GLU A 32 0.17 -15.63 -5.04
N GLU A 33 0.52 -16.24 -6.18
CA GLU A 33 0.98 -15.53 -7.39
C GLU A 33 0.02 -15.64 -8.59
N ASN A 34 -0.94 -16.57 -8.54
CA ASN A 34 -2.00 -16.80 -9.53
C ASN A 34 -1.57 -16.57 -11.00
N ASP A 35 -0.54 -17.29 -11.43
CA ASP A 35 0.03 -17.24 -12.79
C ASP A 35 0.39 -15.83 -13.29
N GLY A 36 0.72 -14.92 -12.36
CA GLY A 36 1.08 -13.54 -12.67
C GLY A 36 -0.09 -12.60 -12.96
N TRP A 37 -1.34 -13.08 -12.84
CA TRP A 37 -2.54 -12.26 -13.00
C TRP A 37 -2.98 -11.58 -11.70
N PHE A 38 -2.68 -12.21 -10.56
CA PHE A 38 -3.12 -11.72 -9.26
C PHE A 38 -2.15 -12.15 -8.17
N TYR A 39 -1.67 -11.21 -7.36
CA TYR A 39 -0.78 -11.50 -6.24
C TYR A 39 -1.48 -11.20 -4.92
N VAL A 40 -1.33 -12.11 -3.96
CA VAL A 40 -1.83 -11.93 -2.59
C VAL A 40 -0.66 -11.79 -1.65
N VAL A 41 -0.62 -10.70 -0.89
CA VAL A 41 0.35 -10.46 0.17
C VAL A 41 -0.32 -10.60 1.52
N GLY A 42 0.22 -11.50 2.34
CA GLY A 42 -0.12 -11.63 3.75
C GLY A 42 0.86 -10.85 4.62
N VAL A 43 0.33 -10.12 5.59
CA VAL A 43 1.14 -9.36 6.55
C VAL A 43 0.93 -9.94 7.96
N PRO A 44 1.99 -10.33 8.68
CA PRO A 44 1.87 -10.84 10.04
C PRO A 44 1.10 -9.88 10.96
N GLY A 45 0.12 -10.41 11.68
CA GLY A 45 -0.73 -9.64 12.60
C GLY A 45 -1.89 -8.89 11.95
N TRP A 46 -1.96 -8.80 10.61
CA TRP A 46 -3.11 -8.22 9.93
C TRP A 46 -4.22 -9.27 9.76
N GLY A 47 -5.47 -8.86 10.00
CA GLY A 47 -6.66 -9.71 9.79
C GLY A 47 -7.16 -9.73 8.34
N HIS A 48 -6.48 -9.04 7.43
CA HIS A 48 -6.83 -8.88 6.01
C HIS A 48 -5.57 -8.94 5.15
N LYS A 49 -5.75 -9.04 3.84
CA LYS A 49 -4.67 -9.17 2.86
C LYS A 49 -4.55 -7.94 1.96
N LEU A 50 -3.41 -7.81 1.28
CA LEU A 50 -3.26 -6.92 0.13
C LEU A 50 -3.31 -7.74 -1.15
N GLY A 51 -4.08 -7.29 -2.13
CA GLY A 51 -4.19 -7.90 -3.44
C GLY A 51 -3.65 -6.99 -4.52
N PHE A 52 -2.99 -7.55 -5.53
CA PHE A 52 -2.47 -6.80 -6.68
C PHE A 52 -2.95 -7.44 -7.96
N GLN A 53 -3.83 -6.75 -8.69
CA GLN A 53 -4.49 -7.28 -9.88
C GLN A 53 -3.84 -6.73 -11.14
N LYS A 54 -3.51 -7.63 -12.08
CA LYS A 54 -3.04 -7.22 -13.39
C LYS A 54 -4.18 -6.57 -14.18
N VAL A 55 -3.94 -5.35 -14.65
CA VAL A 55 -4.81 -4.64 -15.61
C VAL A 55 -3.99 -4.19 -16.82
N SER A 56 -4.68 -3.94 -17.94
CA SER A 56 -4.01 -3.47 -19.16
C SER A 56 -3.61 -1.99 -19.10
N ALA A 57 -4.25 -1.20 -18.22
CA ALA A 57 -3.93 0.19 -17.98
C ALA A 57 -4.45 0.62 -16.60
N SER A 58 -3.70 1.50 -15.92
CA SER A 58 -4.12 2.08 -14.64
C SER A 58 -5.35 2.96 -14.80
N THR A 59 -6.20 2.98 -13.77
CA THR A 59 -7.30 3.95 -13.70
C THR A 59 -6.72 5.38 -13.61
N PRO A 60 -7.12 6.32 -14.49
CA PRO A 60 -6.57 7.67 -14.47
C PRO A 60 -6.88 8.42 -13.16
N GLY A 61 -5.88 9.14 -12.65
CA GLY A 61 -6.02 9.98 -11.46
C GLY A 61 -5.79 9.23 -10.15
N LYS A 62 -6.21 9.83 -9.04
CA LYS A 62 -6.04 9.26 -7.70
C LYS A 62 -6.95 8.03 -7.50
N ASN A 63 -6.44 7.05 -6.74
CA ASN A 63 -7.21 5.94 -6.21
C ASN A 63 -8.54 6.41 -5.62
N ARG A 64 -9.64 5.73 -5.97
CA ARG A 64 -10.96 6.02 -5.41
C ARG A 64 -11.08 5.59 -3.95
N GLN A 65 -10.30 4.59 -3.55
CA GLN A 65 -10.17 4.14 -2.18
C GLN A 65 -8.90 4.72 -1.57
N HIS A 66 -8.97 5.05 -0.28
CA HIS A 66 -7.85 5.59 0.47
C HIS A 66 -7.29 4.49 1.37
N VAL A 67 -6.05 4.06 1.12
CA VAL A 67 -5.32 3.16 2.00
C VAL A 67 -4.51 3.99 2.97
N ASP A 68 -4.70 3.76 4.26
CA ASP A 68 -4.03 4.51 5.32
C ASP A 68 -3.32 3.54 6.25
N LEU A 69 -2.01 3.73 6.41
CA LEU A 69 -1.13 2.95 7.26
C LEU A 69 -0.71 3.78 8.46
N SER A 70 -0.38 3.11 9.56
CA SER A 70 0.11 3.78 10.76
C SER A 70 1.53 3.37 11.08
N SER A 71 2.31 4.33 11.57
CA SER A 71 3.63 4.12 12.15
C SER A 71 3.79 4.97 13.40
N SER A 72 4.52 4.45 14.39
CA SER A 72 4.93 5.23 15.56
C SER A 72 6.06 6.22 15.25
N ASP A 73 6.78 6.01 14.15
CA ASP A 73 7.87 6.89 13.70
C ASP A 73 7.64 7.24 12.22
N LEU A 74 6.89 8.32 12.00
CA LEU A 74 6.54 8.77 10.65
C LEU A 74 7.77 9.25 9.87
N ASP A 75 8.71 9.92 10.54
CA ASP A 75 9.86 10.53 9.85
C ASP A 75 10.86 9.45 9.39
N ALA A 76 11.07 8.40 10.19
CA ALA A 76 11.84 7.23 9.75
C ALA A 76 11.15 6.48 8.59
N GLU A 77 9.83 6.35 8.63
CA GLU A 77 9.09 5.69 7.54
C GLU A 77 9.13 6.48 6.24
N VAL A 78 9.12 7.81 6.30
CA VAL A 78 9.32 8.66 5.13
C VAL A 78 10.66 8.34 4.45
N GLU A 79 11.76 8.30 5.20
CA GLU A 79 13.08 8.00 4.65
C GLU A 79 13.12 6.59 4.03
N ARG A 80 12.55 5.60 4.73
CA ARG A 80 12.49 4.20 4.27
C ARG A 80 11.67 4.06 2.98
N LEU A 81 10.53 4.74 2.91
CA LEU A 81 9.62 4.72 1.76
C LEU A 81 10.25 5.34 0.52
N LEU A 82 10.89 6.50 0.68
CA LEU A 82 11.61 7.15 -0.42
C LEU A 82 12.77 6.27 -0.91
N ALA A 83 13.52 5.65 0.00
CA ALA A 83 14.60 4.72 -0.36
C ALA A 83 14.07 3.45 -1.06
N ALA A 84 12.86 3.01 -0.75
CA ALA A 84 12.20 1.89 -1.40
C ALA A 84 11.61 2.24 -2.78
N GLY A 85 11.63 3.51 -3.20
CA GLY A 85 11.12 3.94 -4.49
C GLY A 85 9.67 4.45 -4.48
N ALA A 86 9.08 4.70 -3.31
CA ALA A 86 7.86 5.50 -3.24
C ALA A 86 8.15 6.96 -3.63
N THR A 87 7.14 7.63 -4.17
CA THR A 87 7.17 9.08 -4.42
C THR A 87 6.33 9.79 -3.36
N GLU A 88 6.91 10.75 -2.65
CA GLU A 88 6.12 11.63 -1.78
C GLU A 88 5.23 12.55 -2.63
N VAL A 89 3.93 12.50 -2.39
CA VAL A 89 2.93 13.30 -3.12
C VAL A 89 2.61 14.57 -2.35
N HIS A 90 2.41 14.47 -1.03
CA HIS A 90 1.99 15.60 -0.20
C HIS A 90 2.21 15.34 1.29
N ARG A 91 2.47 16.38 2.09
CA ARG A 91 2.49 16.32 3.57
C ARG A 91 1.41 17.19 4.17
N GLN A 92 0.83 16.73 5.27
CA GLN A 92 -0.16 17.48 6.02
C GLN A 92 0.02 17.30 7.52
N SER A 93 -0.49 18.29 8.25
CA SER A 93 -0.58 18.28 9.70
C SER A 93 -1.88 18.93 10.15
N MET A 94 -2.54 18.34 11.14
CA MET A 94 -3.69 18.90 11.83
C MET A 94 -3.45 18.76 13.34
N ASP A 95 -3.20 19.87 14.02
CA ASP A 95 -2.75 19.91 15.41
C ASP A 95 -1.52 19.01 15.63
N SER A 96 -1.63 17.98 16.49
CA SER A 96 -0.57 17.01 16.75
C SER A 96 -0.55 15.84 15.76
N PHE A 97 -1.56 15.71 14.91
CA PHE A 97 -1.67 14.62 13.93
C PHE A 97 -0.96 14.99 12.63
N ARG A 98 -0.08 14.12 12.14
CA ARG A 98 0.67 14.30 10.89
C ARG A 98 0.48 13.08 10.00
N TRP A 99 0.42 13.32 8.69
CA TRP A 99 0.44 12.27 7.68
C TRP A 99 1.17 12.71 6.42
N VAL A 100 1.72 11.73 5.72
CA VAL A 100 2.36 11.90 4.42
C VAL A 100 1.67 10.98 3.42
N VAL A 101 1.29 11.56 2.27
CA VAL A 101 0.74 10.85 1.13
C VAL A 101 1.89 10.44 0.23
N PHE A 102 1.97 9.15 -0.09
CA PHE A 102 2.92 8.59 -1.04
C PHE A 102 2.19 8.00 -2.24
N ALA A 103 2.92 7.83 -3.33
CA ALA A 103 2.58 6.95 -4.43
C ALA A 103 3.57 5.78 -4.45
N ASP A 104 3.07 4.56 -4.61
CA ASP A 104 3.88 3.38 -4.86
C ASP A 104 4.49 3.40 -6.28
N PRO A 105 5.35 2.44 -6.66
CA PRO A 105 6.00 2.44 -7.98
C PRO A 105 5.05 2.46 -9.19
N ASP A 106 3.81 2.01 -9.02
CA ASP A 106 2.76 2.02 -10.06
C ASP A 106 1.90 3.29 -10.02
N GLY A 107 2.18 4.20 -9.09
CA GLY A 107 1.48 5.47 -8.92
C GLY A 107 0.26 5.41 -8.00
N ASN A 108 0.00 4.28 -7.35
CA ASN A 108 -1.15 4.12 -6.45
C ASN A 108 -0.88 4.86 -5.14
N GLN A 109 -1.84 5.69 -4.72
CA GLN A 109 -1.65 6.53 -3.54
C GLN A 109 -2.08 5.84 -2.23
N PHE A 110 -1.24 5.98 -1.20
CA PHE A 110 -1.51 5.57 0.18
C PHE A 110 -0.97 6.61 1.16
N CYS A 111 -1.48 6.63 2.38
CA CYS A 111 -0.99 7.50 3.45
C CYS A 111 -0.24 6.70 4.51
N VAL A 112 0.70 7.38 5.15
CA VAL A 112 1.24 6.96 6.42
C VAL A 112 1.03 8.10 7.41
N ALA A 113 0.40 7.77 8.53
CA ALA A 113 0.16 8.70 9.62
C ALA A 113 0.72 8.16 10.95
N GLY A 114 0.66 9.00 11.99
CA GLY A 114 0.67 8.50 13.35
C GLY A 114 -0.51 7.54 13.62
N GLY A 115 -0.53 6.88 14.78
CA GLY A 115 -1.65 6.03 15.18
C GLY A 115 -3.00 6.73 15.04
N HIS A 116 -3.97 6.01 14.45
CA HIS A 116 -5.36 6.44 14.22
C HIS A 116 -6.25 6.22 15.45
#